data_AF-A0A962AUY6-F1
#
_entry.id   AF-A0A962AUY6-F1
#
_cell.length_a   1.000
_cell.length_b   1.000
_cell.length_c   1.000
_cell.angle_alpha   90.00
_cell.angle_beta   90.00
_cell.angle_gamma   90.00
#
_symmetry.space_group_name_H-M   'P 1'
#
loop_
_entity.id
_entity.type
_entity.pdbx_description
1 polymer ?
#
loop_
_entity_poly.entity_id
_entity_poly.type
_entity_poly.pdbx_seq_one_letter_code
_entity_poly.pdbx_strand_id
1 'polypeptide(L)'
;MSGRSSSIDALRGLAVLLVAQLHFLHITGAYAALGAPPLLLKLTGGGEAGVDVFFVLSAYLLGDGLLARGRDPQIVTTFYLRRAWRVLPMYWVVVLAGFALFGLWMATTGIAGTWLWA
;
A
#
# COMPACT_ATOMS: atom_id res chain seq x y z
N MET A 1 15.35 5.57 -25.04
CA MET A 1 14.98 4.22 -24.55
C MET A 1 15.58 4.05 -23.16
N SER A 2 14.96 4.59 -22.10
CA SER A 2 15.41 4.25 -20.74
C SER A 2 14.97 2.82 -20.49
N GLY A 3 15.92 1.89 -20.60
CA GLY A 3 15.68 0.47 -20.32
C GLY A 3 15.12 0.33 -18.92
N ARG A 4 14.04 -0.44 -18.77
CA ARG A 4 13.48 -0.78 -17.47
C ARG A 4 14.60 -1.30 -16.58
N SER A 5 14.90 -0.60 -15.49
CA SER A 5 15.97 -0.97 -14.57
C SER A 5 15.48 -2.12 -13.68
N SER A 6 15.81 -3.35 -14.08
CA SER A 6 15.48 -4.57 -13.37
C SER A 6 15.86 -4.52 -11.89
N SER A 7 16.96 -3.85 -11.55
CA SER A 7 17.40 -3.65 -10.16
C SER A 7 16.43 -2.84 -9.32
N ILE A 8 15.80 -1.79 -9.87
CA ILE A 8 14.82 -0.97 -9.13
C ILE A 8 13.51 -1.74 -8.94
N ASP A 9 13.08 -2.47 -9.96
CA ASP A 9 11.89 -3.32 -9.84
C ASP A 9 12.11 -4.47 -8.84
N ALA A 10 13.33 -5.05 -8.79
CA ALA A 10 13.70 -6.04 -7.79
C ALA A 10 13.69 -5.47 -6.36
N LEU A 11 14.23 -4.26 -6.17
CA LEU A 11 14.18 -3.55 -4.88
C LEU A 11 12.75 -3.25 -4.43
N ARG A 12 11.87 -2.87 -5.35
CA ARG A 12 10.43 -2.70 -5.05
C ARG A 12 9.79 -4.02 -4.64
N GLY A 13 10.11 -5.11 -5.34
CA GLY A 13 9.65 -6.45 -4.97
C GLY A 13 10.09 -6.84 -3.56
N LEU A 14 11.37 -6.63 -3.24
CA LEU A 14 11.92 -6.87 -1.90
C LEU A 14 11.22 -6.01 -0.84
N ALA A 15 10.98 -4.73 -1.13
CA ALA A 15 10.27 -3.82 -0.24
C ALA A 15 8.84 -4.31 0.05
N VAL A 16 8.08 -4.74 -0.96
CA VAL A 16 6.74 -5.32 -0.77
C VAL A 16 6.79 -6.59 0.08
N LEU A 17 7.80 -7.45 -0.11
CA LEU A 17 7.95 -8.66 0.71
C LEU A 17 8.20 -8.32 2.18
N LEU A 18 9.03 -7.30 2.47
CA LEU A 18 9.26 -6.82 3.84
C LEU A 18 7.97 -6.28 4.48
N VAL A 19 7.17 -5.52 3.72
CA VAL A 19 5.88 -4.99 4.19
C VAL A 19 4.87 -6.11 4.44
N ALA A 20 4.77 -7.07 3.51
CA ALA A 20 3.87 -8.20 3.62
C ALA A 20 4.25 -9.10 4.81
N GLN A 21 5.55 -9.34 4.99
CA GLN A 21 6.08 -10.07 6.14
C GLN A 21 5.70 -9.38 7.44
N LEU A 22 5.90 -8.06 7.58
CA LEU A 22 5.50 -7.31 8.78
C LEU A 22 4.01 -7.48 9.09
N HIS A 23 3.14 -7.23 8.11
CA HIS A 23 1.69 -7.32 8.31
C HIS A 23 1.25 -8.73 8.68
N PHE A 24 1.79 -9.74 7.99
CA PHE A 24 1.50 -11.14 8.31
C PHE A 24 1.84 -11.45 9.78
N LEU A 25 2.97 -10.94 10.26
CA LEU A 25 3.42 -11.18 11.64
C LEU A 25 2.62 -10.42 12.68
N HIS A 26 2.35 -9.14 12.44
CA HIS A 26 1.54 -8.32 13.33
C HIS A 26 0.12 -8.87 13.48
N ILE A 27 -0.45 -9.42 12.40
CA ILE A 27 -1.82 -9.95 12.42
C ILE A 27 -1.88 -11.36 13.04
N THR A 28 -0.89 -12.22 12.79
CA THR A 28 -0.96 -13.65 13.18
C THR A 28 -0.16 -14.02 14.42
N GLY A 29 0.80 -13.21 14.86
CA GLY A 29 1.73 -13.57 15.95
C GLY A 29 2.67 -14.74 15.62
N ALA A 30 2.77 -15.15 14.34
CA ALA A 30 3.40 -16.40 13.93
C ALA A 30 4.85 -16.57 14.42
N TYR A 31 5.69 -15.53 14.44
CA TYR A 31 7.08 -15.69 14.89
C TYR A 31 7.23 -15.98 16.37
N ALA A 32 6.32 -15.47 17.22
CA ALA A 32 6.29 -15.84 18.63
C ALA A 32 5.90 -17.31 18.80
N ALA A 33 4.92 -17.77 18.00
CA ALA A 33 4.47 -19.17 18.01
C ALA A 33 5.54 -20.15 17.46
N LEU A 34 6.39 -19.71 16.54
CA LEU A 34 7.43 -20.54 15.90
C LEU A 34 8.80 -20.48 16.61
N GLY A 35 8.92 -19.73 17.72
CA GLY A 35 10.19 -19.59 18.45
C GLY A 35 11.30 -18.92 17.61
N ALA A 36 10.95 -17.92 16.80
CA ALA A 36 11.88 -17.27 15.89
C ALA A 36 13.11 -16.67 16.61
N PRO A 37 14.30 -16.76 16.02
CA PRO A 37 15.51 -16.21 16.63
C PRO A 37 15.41 -14.67 16.80
N PRO A 38 16.04 -14.09 17.84
CA PRO A 38 15.94 -12.65 18.15
C PRO A 38 16.36 -11.73 16.99
N LEU A 39 17.27 -12.18 16.13
CA LEU A 39 17.68 -11.45 14.94
C LEU A 39 16.54 -11.30 13.93
N LEU A 40 15.74 -12.35 13.74
CA LEU A 40 14.61 -12.34 12.82
C LEU A 40 13.51 -11.41 13.35
N LEU A 41 13.26 -11.43 14.67
CA LEU A 41 12.35 -10.47 15.34
C LEU A 41 12.83 -9.02 15.19
N LYS A 42 14.14 -8.75 15.26
CA LYS A 42 14.67 -7.39 14.99
C LYS A 42 14.47 -6.95 13.54
N LEU A 43 14.67 -7.84 12.57
CA LEU A 43 14.42 -7.54 11.15
C LEU A 43 12.95 -7.23 10.88
N THR A 44 12.03 -7.79 11.67
CA THR A 44 10.61 -7.51 11.52
C THR A 44 10.21 -6.13 12.00
N GLY A 45 10.92 -5.53 12.95
CA GLY A 45 10.74 -4.12 13.29
C GLY A 45 11.09 -3.14 12.16
N GLY A 46 11.82 -3.60 11.13
CA GLY A 46 12.18 -2.79 9.96
C GLY A 46 11.19 -2.84 8.80
N GLY A 47 10.07 -3.57 8.94
CA GLY A 47 9.07 -3.66 7.86
C GLY A 47 8.42 -2.32 7.49
N GLU A 48 8.38 -1.38 8.44
CA GLU A 48 7.94 0.00 8.21
C GLU A 48 8.84 0.71 7.20
N ALA A 49 10.17 0.51 7.28
CA ALA A 49 11.10 1.04 6.30
C ALA A 49 10.87 0.47 4.89
N GLY A 50 10.31 -0.75 4.79
CA GLY A 50 9.88 -1.32 3.52
C GLY A 50 8.78 -0.50 2.84
N VAL A 51 7.87 0.10 3.62
CA VAL A 51 6.80 0.97 3.11
C VAL A 51 7.42 2.22 2.49
N ASP A 52 8.33 2.88 3.22
CA ASP A 52 9.01 4.09 2.76
C ASP A 52 9.81 3.85 1.47
N VAL A 53 10.63 2.79 1.44
CA VAL A 53 11.42 2.42 0.26
C VAL A 53 10.51 2.12 -0.92
N PHE A 54 9.42 1.37 -0.72
CA PHE A 54 8.49 1.06 -1.80
C PHE A 54 7.84 2.32 -2.39
N PHE A 55 7.41 3.25 -1.55
CA PHE A 55 6.79 4.50 -1.98
C PHE A 55 7.78 5.41 -2.71
N VAL A 56 8.98 5.60 -2.16
CA VAL A 56 10.02 6.43 -2.79
C VAL A 56 10.41 5.88 -4.16
N LEU A 57 10.68 4.57 -4.27
CA LEU A 57 11.03 3.95 -5.56
C LEU A 57 9.87 4.02 -6.56
N SER A 58 8.63 3.83 -6.10
CA SER A 58 7.46 3.92 -6.97
C SER A 58 7.19 5.36 -7.44
N ALA A 59 7.43 6.36 -6.59
CA ALA A 59 7.33 7.78 -6.94
C ALA A 59 8.43 8.18 -7.93
N TYR A 60 9.67 7.73 -7.71
CA TYR A 60 10.79 7.93 -8.62
C TYR A 60 10.49 7.39 -10.03
N LEU A 61 10.08 6.12 -10.14
CA LEU A 61 9.75 5.52 -11.43
C LEU A 61 8.56 6.21 -12.12
N LEU A 62 7.59 6.69 -11.32
CA LEU A 62 6.47 7.43 -11.85
C LEU A 62 6.90 8.79 -12.43
N GLY A 63 7.75 9.50 -11.70
CA GLY A 63 8.30 10.78 -12.11
C GLY A 63 9.20 10.65 -13.34
N ASP A 64 10.10 9.67 -13.35
CA ASP A 64 10.97 9.37 -14.50
C ASP A 64 10.14 9.04 -15.76
N GLY A 65 9.13 8.17 -15.61
CA GLY A 65 8.24 7.81 -16.71
C GLY A 65 7.37 8.98 -17.21
N LEU A 66 7.06 9.96 -16.36
CA LEU A 66 6.37 11.19 -16.76
C LEU A 66 7.32 12.14 -17.48
N LEU A 67 8.51 12.38 -16.92
CA LEU A 67 9.53 13.26 -17.51
C LEU A 67 9.99 12.76 -18.89
N ALA A 68 10.09 11.45 -19.07
CA ALA A 68 10.40 10.83 -20.35
C ALA A 68 9.34 11.11 -21.44
N ARG A 69 8.10 11.44 -21.06
CA ARG A 69 7.01 11.81 -21.99
C ARG A 69 6.97 13.30 -22.30
N GLY A 70 7.77 14.12 -21.61
CA GLY A 70 7.78 15.57 -21.76
C GLY A 70 7.00 16.31 -20.67
N ARG A 71 7.09 17.65 -20.69
CA ARG A 71 6.54 18.55 -19.65
C ARG A 71 5.31 19.34 -20.09
N ASP A 72 4.71 18.96 -21.22
CA ASP A 72 3.49 19.61 -21.70
C ASP A 72 2.34 19.42 -20.68
N PRO A 73 1.64 20.48 -20.27
CA PRO A 73 0.49 20.39 -19.37
C PRO A 73 -0.56 19.36 -19.79
N GLN A 74 -0.80 19.19 -21.10
CA GLN A 74 -1.74 18.19 -21.61
C GLN A 74 -1.25 16.75 -21.36
N ILE A 75 0.05 16.50 -21.49
CA ILE A 75 0.65 15.19 -21.25
C ILE A 75 0.56 14.83 -19.77
N VAL A 76 0.88 15.79 -18.89
CA VAL A 76 0.78 15.63 -17.43
C VAL A 76 -0.67 15.37 -17.02
N THR A 77 -1.61 16.16 -17.52
CA THR A 77 -3.04 16.03 -17.21
C THR A 77 -3.57 14.67 -17.65
N THR A 78 -3.29 14.27 -18.90
CA THR A 78 -3.75 12.98 -19.43
C THR A 78 -3.10 11.80 -18.68
N PHE A 79 -1.86 11.95 -18.22
CA PHE A 79 -1.18 10.95 -17.40
C PHE A 79 -1.89 10.73 -16.05
N TYR A 80 -2.16 11.81 -15.30
CA TYR A 80 -2.83 11.70 -14.01
C TYR A 80 -4.29 11.27 -14.16
N LEU A 81 -5.03 11.74 -15.18
CA LEU A 81 -6.40 11.30 -15.43
C LEU A 81 -6.48 9.79 -15.70
N ARG A 82 -5.60 9.25 -16.56
CA ARG A 82 -5.56 7.79 -16.81
C ARG A 82 -5.27 6.99 -15.55
N ARG A 83 -4.43 7.51 -14.66
CA ARG A 83 -4.14 6.87 -13.38
C ARG A 83 -5.34 6.95 -12.44
N ALA A 84 -6.00 8.11 -12.37
CA ALA A 84 -7.18 8.34 -11.56
C ALA A 84 -8.32 7.38 -11.97
N TRP A 85 -8.62 7.27 -13.27
CA TRP A 85 -9.63 6.34 -13.79
C TRP A 85 -9.33 4.86 -13.55
N ARG A 86 -8.07 4.48 -13.28
CA ARG A 86 -7.70 3.10 -12.92
C ARG A 86 -7.79 2.83 -11.42
N VAL A 87 -7.48 3.83 -10.59
CA VAL A 87 -7.38 3.66 -9.12
C VAL A 87 -8.68 4.02 -8.41
N LEU A 88 -9.32 5.13 -8.79
CA LEU A 88 -10.51 5.66 -8.12
C LEU A 88 -11.70 4.69 -8.12
N PRO A 89 -12.03 3.96 -9.21
CA PRO A 89 -13.19 3.07 -9.18
C PRO A 89 -13.06 1.98 -8.11
N MET A 90 -11.91 1.31 -8.07
CA MET A 90 -11.65 0.27 -7.06
C MET A 90 -11.53 0.86 -5.66
N TYR A 91 -10.93 2.03 -5.51
CA TYR A 91 -10.89 2.75 -4.23
C TYR A 91 -12.30 2.96 -3.68
N TRP A 92 -13.22 3.52 -4.49
CA TRP A 92 -14.59 3.77 -4.06
C TRP A 92 -15.36 2.50 -3.76
N VAL A 93 -15.18 1.44 -4.57
CA VAL A 93 -15.80 0.13 -4.30
C VAL A 93 -15.38 -0.40 -2.92
N VAL A 94 -14.08 -0.39 -2.62
CA VAL A 94 -13.57 -0.89 -1.34
C VAL A 94 -14.04 -0.02 -0.17
N VAL A 95 -14.00 1.30 -0.31
CA VAL A 95 -14.45 2.23 0.73
C VAL A 95 -15.95 2.04 1.03
N LEU A 96 -16.79 2.02 -0.01
CA LEU A 96 -18.23 1.84 0.15
C LEU A 96 -18.57 0.46 0.73
N ALA A 97 -17.90 -0.59 0.26
CA ALA A 97 -18.06 -1.94 0.82
C ALA A 97 -17.65 -1.97 2.29
N GLY A 98 -16.53 -1.33 2.66
CA GLY A 98 -16.08 -1.22 4.04
C GLY A 98 -17.10 -0.54 4.94
N PHE A 99 -17.63 0.62 4.52
CA PHE A 99 -18.69 1.33 5.26
C PHE A 99 -19.98 0.51 5.37
N ALA A 100 -20.39 -0.18 4.30
CA ALA A 100 -21.58 -1.02 4.30
C ALA A 100 -21.44 -2.22 5.26
N LEU A 101 -20.30 -2.91 5.22
CA LEU A 101 -19.99 -4.03 6.11
C LEU A 101 -19.91 -3.57 7.56
N PHE A 102 -19.29 -2.42 7.82
CA PHE A 102 -19.22 -1.84 9.15
C PHE A 102 -20.61 -1.47 9.67
N GLY A 103 -21.44 -0.83 8.85
CA GLY A 103 -22.83 -0.51 9.20
C GLY A 103 -23.69 -1.75 9.48
N LEU A 104 -23.53 -2.81 8.68
CA LEU A 104 -24.21 -4.10 8.91
C LEU A 104 -23.77 -4.72 10.23
N TRP A 105 -22.46 -4.76 10.51
CA TRP A 105 -21.92 -5.27 11.76
C TRP A 105 -22.47 -4.51 12.97
N MET A 106 -22.55 -3.17 12.90
CA MET A 106 -23.17 -2.35 13.95
C MET A 106 -24.66 -2.65 14.14
N ALA A 107 -25.42 -2.81 13.05
CA ALA A 107 -26.83 -3.15 13.12
C ALA A 107 -27.07 -4.51 13.80
N THR A 108 -26.17 -5.48 13.58
CA THR A 108 -26.25 -6.81 14.21
C THR A 108 -25.79 -6.84 15.68
N THR A 109 -24.93 -5.90 16.11
CA THR A 109 -24.39 -5.85 17.48
C THR A 109 -25.13 -4.87 18.40
N GLY A 110 -26.11 -4.12 17.90
CA GLY A 110 -26.97 -3.23 18.70
C GLY A 110 -26.32 -1.91 19.13
N ILE A 111 -25.13 -1.58 18.62
CA ILE A 111 -24.36 -0.38 18.99
C ILE A 111 -24.76 0.82 18.11
N ALA A 112 -26.05 1.09 17.96
CA ALA A 112 -26.54 2.09 17.00
C ALA A 112 -26.37 3.57 17.45
N GLY A 113 -25.89 3.85 18.67
CA GLY A 113 -26.04 5.18 19.28
C GLY A 113 -24.79 5.90 19.81
N THR A 114 -23.61 5.28 19.90
CA THR A 114 -22.49 5.83 20.70
C THR A 114 -21.30 6.36 19.92
N TRP A 115 -21.20 6.15 18.59
CA TRP A 115 -19.93 6.31 17.87
C TRP A 115 -19.70 7.64 17.13
N LEU A 116 -20.75 8.42 16.83
CA LEU A 116 -20.57 9.68 16.08
C LEU A 116 -20.14 10.86 16.98
N TRP A 117 -20.07 10.67 18.31
CA TRP A 117 -19.80 11.72 19.30
C TRP A 117 -19.18 11.22 20.62
N ALA A 118 -18.55 10.04 20.63
CA ALA A 118 -17.66 9.60 21.71
C ALA A 118 -16.22 9.54 21.19
#